data_AF-A0A2W5YQL9-F1
#
_entry.id   AF-A0A2W5YQL9-F1
#
_cell.length_a   1.000
_cell.length_b   1.000
_cell.length_c   1.000
_cell.angle_alpha   90.00
_cell.angle_beta   90.00
_cell.angle_gamma   90.00
#
_symmetry.space_group_name_H-M   'P 1'
#
loop_
_entity.id
_entity.type
_entity.pdbx_description
1 polymer ?
#
loop_
_entity_poly.entity_id
_entity_poly.type
_entity_poly.pdbx_seq_one_letter_code
_entity_poly.pdbx_strand_id
1 'polypeptide(L)'
;MKSSVCVIALILGATAAFAGMSDVDIQVAPKMVDASQPQNAGHRGTSEEHWQYIVMIENKRFQPLLGLEVRYMTFYTEAALGSKDAPEQQHQNGSFAVDLLQPHEKKAFTTSPVELKKSHLVGRRHYVNGGRIKAEDALVGVWVRVYQGGQIIGEYANPSTLTREQWQ
;
A
#
# COMPACT_ATOMS: atom_id res chain seq x y z
N MET A 1 -43.02 7.65 -16.05
CA MET A 1 -42.08 7.48 -14.92
C MET A 1 -40.77 6.98 -15.50
N LYS A 2 -39.73 7.80 -15.52
CA LYS A 2 -38.42 7.47 -16.10
C LYS A 2 -37.44 7.25 -14.95
N SER A 3 -37.01 6.01 -14.75
CA SER A 3 -35.97 5.67 -13.78
C SER A 3 -34.61 5.98 -14.38
N SER A 4 -33.92 6.98 -13.82
CA SER A 4 -32.52 7.26 -14.13
C SER A 4 -31.63 6.26 -13.40
N VAL A 5 -30.99 5.38 -14.17
CA VAL A 5 -29.91 4.50 -13.69
C VAL A 5 -28.61 5.30 -13.79
N CYS A 6 -27.99 5.58 -12.64
CA CYS A 6 -26.69 6.22 -12.56
C CYS A 6 -25.62 5.12 -12.63
N VAL A 7 -24.96 4.99 -13.78
CA VAL A 7 -23.82 4.06 -13.96
C VAL A 7 -22.57 4.76 -13.45
N ILE A 8 -22.04 4.28 -12.32
CA ILE A 8 -20.74 4.73 -11.79
C ILE A 8 -19.66 4.01 -12.59
N ALA A 9 -18.97 4.74 -13.46
CA ALA A 9 -17.81 4.25 -14.18
C ALA A 9 -16.60 4.21 -13.23
N LEU A 10 -16.13 3.00 -12.92
CA LEU A 10 -14.92 2.76 -12.14
C LEU A 10 -13.72 2.91 -13.08
N ILE A 11 -13.01 4.03 -12.98
CA ILE A 11 -11.79 4.28 -13.77
C ILE A 11 -10.65 3.48 -13.14
N LEU A 12 -10.39 2.29 -13.68
CA LEU A 12 -9.15 1.55 -13.45
C LEU A 12 -8.02 2.28 -14.20
N GLY A 13 -7.23 3.07 -13.46
CA GLY A 13 -6.00 3.64 -13.97
C GLY A 13 -4.99 2.53 -14.23
N ALA A 14 -4.77 2.18 -15.50
CA ALA A 14 -3.70 1.28 -15.91
C ALA A 14 -2.37 2.04 -15.90
N THR A 15 -1.53 1.79 -14.91
CA THR A 15 -0.13 2.25 -14.90
C THR A 15 0.76 1.14 -15.43
N ALA A 16 1.56 1.46 -16.45
CA ALA A 16 2.45 0.53 -17.13
C ALA A 16 3.50 -0.06 -16.15
N ALA A 17 3.44 -1.37 -15.95
CA ALA A 17 4.51 -2.16 -15.34
C ALA A 17 5.49 -2.63 -16.43
N PHE A 18 6.78 -2.67 -16.10
CA PHE A 18 7.80 -3.25 -16.98
C PHE A 18 7.49 -4.73 -17.23
N ALA A 19 7.15 -5.07 -18.47
CA ALA A 19 6.90 -6.44 -18.91
C ALA A 19 8.23 -7.19 -19.14
N GLY A 20 8.85 -7.65 -18.06
CA GLY A 20 9.56 -8.93 -18.11
C GLY A 20 8.50 -10.02 -18.29
N MET A 21 8.81 -11.09 -19.03
CA MET A 21 7.89 -12.23 -19.18
C MET A 21 7.71 -12.88 -17.79
N SER A 22 6.72 -12.42 -17.03
CA SER A 22 6.41 -12.93 -15.69
C SER A 22 5.38 -14.04 -15.81
N ASP A 23 5.58 -15.10 -15.03
CA ASP A 23 4.68 -16.26 -15.03
C ASP A 23 3.38 -16.00 -14.28
N VAL A 24 3.39 -14.93 -13.49
CA VAL A 24 2.27 -14.42 -12.73
C VAL A 24 2.04 -12.95 -13.09
N ASP A 25 0.78 -12.55 -13.08
CA ASP A 25 0.39 -11.14 -13.08
C ASP A 25 0.04 -10.72 -11.65
N ILE A 26 0.51 -9.54 -11.25
CA ILE A 26 0.36 -9.03 -9.90
C ILE A 26 -0.35 -7.69 -9.98
N GLN A 27 -1.51 -7.60 -9.34
CA GLN A 27 -2.31 -6.39 -9.27
C GLN A 27 -2.45 -5.98 -7.82
N VAL A 28 -2.21 -4.70 -7.52
CA VAL A 28 -2.21 -4.21 -6.15
C VAL A 28 -3.02 -2.92 -6.05
N ALA A 29 -3.91 -2.84 -5.07
CA ALA A 29 -4.74 -1.67 -4.83
C ALA A 29 -4.76 -1.31 -3.33
N PRO A 30 -4.55 -0.03 -2.97
CA PRO A 30 -4.69 0.40 -1.59
C PRO A 30 -6.17 0.38 -1.18
N LYS A 31 -6.42 0.05 0.08
CA LYS A 31 -7.75 0.05 0.70
C LYS A 31 -7.64 0.61 2.11
N MET A 32 -8.41 1.67 2.38
CA MET A 32 -8.62 2.13 3.74
C MET A 32 -9.55 1.15 4.47
N VAL A 33 -9.13 0.70 5.65
CA VAL A 33 -9.88 -0.23 6.51
C VAL A 33 -10.84 0.56 7.38
N ASP A 34 -10.31 1.58 8.05
CA ASP A 34 -11.07 2.49 8.88
C ASP A 34 -10.34 3.84 9.00
N ALA A 35 -11.03 4.80 9.62
CA ALA A 35 -10.47 6.08 10.01
C ALA A 35 -11.13 6.53 11.32
N SER A 36 -10.33 7.09 12.23
CA SER A 36 -10.83 7.67 13.48
C SER A 36 -11.31 9.09 13.27
N GLN A 37 -12.33 9.50 14.04
CA GLN A 37 -12.72 10.91 14.07
C GLN A 37 -11.61 11.76 14.69
N PRO A 38 -11.38 12.99 14.20
CA PRO A 38 -10.41 13.89 14.79
C PRO A 38 -10.71 14.14 16.27
N GLN A 39 -9.73 13.83 17.12
CA GLN A 39 -9.78 14.10 18.55
C GLN A 39 -8.89 15.30 18.86
N ASN A 40 -9.43 16.25 19.64
CA ASN A 40 -8.68 17.42 20.09
C ASN A 40 -8.27 17.23 21.55
N ALA A 41 -6.98 17.20 21.80
CA ALA A 41 -6.39 17.17 23.13
C ALA A 41 -5.61 18.48 23.36
N GLY A 42 -6.21 19.40 24.11
CA GLY A 42 -5.63 20.70 24.43
C GLY A 42 -5.41 21.56 23.18
N HIS A 43 -4.18 21.58 22.67
CA HIS A 43 -3.77 22.43 21.54
C HIS A 43 -3.42 21.63 20.29
N ARG A 44 -3.65 20.32 20.33
CA ARG A 44 -3.33 19.39 19.26
C ARG A 44 -4.59 18.63 18.86
N GLY A 45 -4.85 18.59 17.56
CA GLY A 45 -5.82 17.68 16.96
C GLY A 45 -5.08 16.48 16.37
N THR A 46 -5.64 15.28 16.53
CA THR A 46 -5.11 14.02 15.99
C THR A 46 -6.22 13.18 15.38
N SER A 47 -5.94 12.53 14.25
CA SER A 47 -6.75 11.46 13.67
C SER A 47 -5.84 10.37 13.12
N GLU A 48 -6.40 9.19 12.92
CA GLU A 48 -5.69 7.99 12.50
C GLU A 48 -6.45 7.35 11.34
N GLU A 49 -5.73 6.82 10.36
CA GLU A 49 -6.28 6.06 9.25
C GLU A 49 -5.54 4.74 9.15
N HIS A 50 -6.27 3.62 9.05
CA HIS A 50 -5.66 2.31 8.84
C HIS A 50 -5.76 1.93 7.37
N TRP A 51 -4.62 1.73 6.72
CA TRP A 51 -4.51 1.41 5.30
C TRP A 51 -3.88 0.04 5.08
N GLN A 52 -4.38 -0.72 4.13
CA GLN A 52 -3.79 -1.98 3.71
C GLN A 52 -3.81 -2.07 2.18
N TYR A 53 -3.05 -3.01 1.63
CA TYR A 53 -3.10 -3.33 0.21
C TYR A 53 -3.85 -4.65 -0.02
N ILE A 54 -4.69 -4.66 -1.05
CA ILE A 54 -5.20 -5.89 -1.64
C ILE A 54 -4.22 -6.29 -2.75
N VAL A 55 -3.62 -7.47 -2.61
CA VAL A 55 -2.70 -8.06 -3.59
C VAL A 55 -3.41 -9.20 -4.28
N MET A 56 -3.59 -9.10 -5.60
CA MET A 56 -4.14 -10.16 -6.42
C MET A 56 -3.05 -10.73 -7.33
N ILE A 57 -2.95 -12.06 -7.34
CA ILE A 57 -2.00 -12.80 -8.17
C ILE A 57 -2.79 -13.68 -9.12
N GLU A 58 -2.47 -13.62 -10.40
CA GLU A 58 -3.04 -14.47 -11.45
C GLU A 58 -1.95 -15.36 -12.05
N ASN A 59 -2.22 -16.66 -12.18
CA ASN A 59 -1.35 -17.56 -12.94
C ASN A 59 -1.53 -17.33 -14.45
N LYS A 60 -0.48 -16.87 -15.14
CA LYS A 60 -0.53 -16.65 -16.59
C LYS A 60 -0.10 -17.89 -17.40
N ARG A 61 0.40 -18.93 -16.74
CA ARG A 61 0.78 -20.19 -17.38
C ARG A 61 -0.44 -21.09 -17.60
N PHE A 62 -0.31 -21.97 -18.60
CA PHE A 62 -1.25 -23.08 -18.85
C PHE A 62 -1.02 -24.29 -17.93
N GLN A 63 -0.14 -24.17 -16.94
CA GLN A 63 0.20 -25.24 -15.99
C GLN A 63 -0.03 -24.75 -14.56
N PRO A 64 -0.40 -25.64 -13.61
CA PRO A 64 -0.53 -25.27 -12.21
C PRO A 64 0.80 -24.81 -11.63
N LEU A 65 0.73 -23.78 -10.79
CA LEU A 65 1.85 -23.33 -9.97
C LEU A 65 1.70 -23.89 -8.55
N LEU A 66 2.75 -24.50 -8.03
CA LEU A 66 2.78 -25.13 -6.71
C LEU A 66 3.77 -24.41 -5.80
N GLY A 67 3.44 -24.37 -4.51
CA GLY A 67 4.33 -23.92 -3.44
C GLY A 67 4.87 -22.51 -3.64
N LEU A 68 3.99 -21.55 -3.93
CA LEU A 68 4.37 -20.16 -4.10
C LEU A 68 4.52 -19.47 -2.75
N GLU A 69 5.54 -18.63 -2.65
CA GLU A 69 5.73 -17.70 -1.54
C GLU A 69 5.59 -16.27 -2.06
N VAL A 70 4.60 -15.54 -1.55
CA VAL A 70 4.36 -14.15 -1.88
C VAL A 70 4.94 -13.32 -0.75
N ARG A 71 5.95 -12.50 -1.00
CA ARG A 71 6.49 -11.54 -0.04
C ARG A 71 6.04 -10.15 -0.40
N TYR A 72 5.78 -9.32 0.60
CA TYR A 72 5.47 -7.92 0.40
C TYR A 72 6.17 -7.01 1.41
N MET A 73 6.34 -5.76 1.01
CA MET A 73 6.82 -4.65 1.83
C MET A 73 5.97 -3.43 1.55
N THR A 74 5.28 -2.92 2.56
CA THR A 74 4.53 -1.66 2.50
C THR A 74 5.40 -0.53 2.99
N PHE A 75 5.50 0.55 2.23
CA PHE A 75 6.28 1.73 2.57
C PHE A 75 5.36 2.89 2.93
N TYR A 76 5.74 3.64 3.96
CA TYR A 76 5.04 4.82 4.42
C TYR A 76 6.02 5.83 5.00
N THR A 77 5.60 7.07 5.21
CA THR A 77 6.41 8.09 5.89
C THR A 77 5.72 8.60 7.14
N GLU A 78 6.49 8.82 8.18
CA GLU A 78 6.03 9.41 9.43
C GLU A 78 6.47 10.88 9.54
N ALA A 79 5.53 11.76 9.85
CA ALA A 79 5.78 13.18 10.00
C ALA A 79 5.60 13.64 11.46
N ALA A 80 6.61 14.33 12.00
CA ALA A 80 6.55 14.88 13.34
C ALA A 80 5.98 16.32 13.37
N LEU A 81 4.95 16.54 14.20
CA LEU A 81 4.40 17.87 14.47
C LEU A 81 5.44 18.75 15.18
N GLY A 82 5.59 20.00 14.75
CA GLY A 82 6.58 20.93 15.30
C GLY A 82 8.03 20.67 14.88
N SER A 83 8.31 19.58 14.16
CA SER A 83 9.61 19.35 13.53
C SER A 83 9.75 20.14 12.22
N LYS A 84 11.00 20.39 11.82
CA LYS A 84 11.37 20.89 10.49
C LYS A 84 11.94 19.80 9.58
N ASP A 85 12.26 18.64 10.14
CA ASP A 85 12.93 17.57 9.45
C ASP A 85 12.03 16.95 8.39
N ALA A 86 12.63 16.36 7.36
CA ALA A 86 11.88 15.59 6.36
C ALA A 86 11.13 14.43 7.05
N PRO A 87 9.93 14.03 6.57
CA PRO A 87 9.28 12.81 7.04
C PRO A 87 10.21 11.61 6.94
N GLU A 88 10.21 10.76 7.97
CA GLU A 88 11.05 9.56 8.01
C GLU A 88 10.36 8.43 7.26
N GLN A 89 11.09 7.73 6.38
CA GLN A 89 10.55 6.60 5.64
C GLN A 89 10.59 5.33 6.50
N GLN A 90 9.43 4.71 6.65
CA GLN A 90 9.23 3.44 7.36
C GLN A 90 8.73 2.35 6.40
N HIS A 91 8.81 1.10 6.84
CA HIS A 91 8.28 -0.03 6.09
C HIS A 91 7.79 -1.17 6.99
N GLN A 92 6.85 -1.96 6.46
CA GLN A 92 6.31 -3.15 7.11
C GLN A 92 6.32 -4.33 6.14
N ASN A 93 6.83 -5.47 6.59
CA ASN A 93 6.98 -6.67 5.78
C ASN A 93 5.92 -7.72 6.10
N GLY A 94 5.65 -8.60 5.15
CA GLY A 94 4.92 -9.82 5.41
C GLY A 94 4.96 -10.81 4.25
N SER A 95 4.32 -11.95 4.42
CA SER A 95 4.26 -12.98 3.38
C SER A 95 2.97 -13.80 3.42
N PHE A 96 2.68 -14.46 2.30
CA PHE A 96 1.61 -15.44 2.13
C PHE A 96 2.14 -16.68 1.43
N ALA A 97 1.63 -17.84 1.83
CA ALA A 97 1.89 -19.10 1.13
C ALA A 97 0.71 -19.47 0.22
N VAL A 98 0.99 -19.99 -0.97
CA VAL A 98 0.00 -20.53 -1.90
C VAL A 98 0.43 -21.92 -2.35
N ASP A 99 -0.23 -22.94 -1.80
CA ASP A 99 0.13 -24.33 -2.11
C ASP A 99 -0.09 -24.69 -3.58
N LEU A 100 -1.18 -24.17 -4.16
CA LEU A 100 -1.60 -24.44 -5.53
C LEU A 100 -2.32 -23.21 -6.09
N LEU A 101 -1.96 -22.84 -7.32
CA LEU A 101 -2.65 -21.85 -8.15
C LEU A 101 -2.86 -22.44 -9.55
N GLN A 102 -4.10 -22.77 -9.88
CA GLN A 102 -4.47 -23.39 -11.15
C GLN A 102 -4.22 -22.45 -12.34
N PRO A 103 -4.14 -22.97 -13.57
CA PRO A 103 -4.03 -22.13 -14.77
C PRO A 103 -5.12 -21.05 -14.81
N HIS A 104 -4.72 -19.80 -15.02
CA HIS A 104 -5.60 -18.61 -15.05
C HIS A 104 -6.39 -18.33 -13.76
N GLU A 105 -6.09 -19.04 -12.67
CA GLU A 105 -6.70 -18.76 -11.37
C GLU A 105 -6.16 -17.46 -10.79
N LYS A 106 -7.05 -16.72 -10.12
CA LYS A 106 -6.74 -15.51 -9.37
C LYS A 106 -6.91 -15.77 -7.88
N LYS A 107 -5.94 -15.33 -7.08
CA LYS A 107 -6.03 -15.35 -5.63
C LYS A 107 -5.71 -13.99 -5.04
N ALA A 108 -6.55 -13.53 -4.13
CA ALA A 108 -6.41 -12.24 -3.47
C ALA A 108 -5.97 -12.42 -2.01
N PHE A 109 -5.07 -11.54 -1.58
CA PHE A 109 -4.53 -11.45 -0.23
C PHE A 109 -4.64 -10.01 0.25
N THR A 110 -4.59 -9.84 1.57
CA THR A 110 -4.65 -8.52 2.21
C THR A 110 -3.44 -8.38 3.10
N THR A 111 -2.64 -7.33 2.90
CA THR A 111 -1.47 -7.04 3.74
C THR A 111 -1.88 -6.69 5.16
N SER A 112 -0.94 -6.72 6.08
CA SER A 112 -1.13 -6.10 7.38
C SER A 112 -1.47 -4.61 7.22
N PRO A 113 -2.38 -4.07 8.05
CA PRO A 113 -2.71 -2.66 8.01
C PRO A 113 -1.58 -1.82 8.59
N VAL A 114 -1.34 -0.67 7.97
CA VAL A 114 -0.46 0.41 8.42
C VAL A 114 -1.32 1.51 9.02
N GLU A 115 -0.95 1.98 10.20
CA GLU A 115 -1.58 3.11 10.89
C GLU A 115 -0.90 4.41 10.45
N LEU A 116 -1.67 5.34 9.89
CA LEU A 116 -1.20 6.66 9.46
C LEU A 116 -1.83 7.75 10.32
N LYS A 117 -0.98 8.58 10.93
CA LYS A 117 -1.40 9.65 11.83
C LYS A 117 -1.46 10.98 11.11
N LYS A 118 -2.51 11.73 11.38
CA LYS A 118 -2.62 13.14 11.01
C LYS A 118 -2.70 13.96 12.28
N SER A 119 -1.87 14.98 12.39
CA SER A 119 -1.88 15.86 13.55
C SER A 119 -1.71 17.32 13.14
N HIS A 120 -2.36 18.21 13.89
CA HIS A 120 -2.31 19.64 13.62
C HIS A 120 -2.46 20.45 14.91
N LEU A 121 -1.99 21.70 14.87
CA LEU A 121 -2.26 22.65 15.94
C LEU A 121 -3.68 23.19 15.84
N VAL A 122 -4.36 23.29 17.00
CA VAL A 122 -5.71 23.84 17.10
C VAL A 122 -5.67 25.34 17.33
N GLY A 123 -6.51 26.08 16.60
CA GLY A 123 -6.58 27.54 16.62
C GLY A 123 -5.48 28.22 15.78
N ARG A 124 -5.34 29.55 15.91
CA ARG A 124 -4.34 30.35 15.16
C ARG A 124 -2.93 30.26 15.76
N ARG A 125 -2.51 29.06 16.16
CA ARG A 125 -1.24 28.82 16.83
C ARG A 125 -0.15 28.43 15.83
N HIS A 126 1.09 28.74 16.20
CA HIS A 126 2.28 28.39 15.46
C HIS A 126 3.40 28.09 16.44
N TYR A 127 4.39 27.31 16.00
CA TYR A 127 5.59 27.10 16.78
C TYR A 127 6.55 28.29 16.61
N VAL A 128 7.16 28.77 17.70
CA VAL A 128 8.11 29.89 17.67
C VAL A 128 9.33 29.58 16.80
N ASN A 129 9.75 28.31 16.77
CA ASN A 129 10.84 27.86 15.91
C ASN A 129 10.44 27.80 14.42
N GLY A 130 9.19 28.05 14.03
CA GLY A 130 8.70 27.88 12.66
C GLY A 130 8.50 26.42 12.24
N GLY A 131 8.35 25.51 13.21
CA GLY A 131 8.05 24.10 12.97
C GLY A 131 6.68 23.88 12.34
N ARG A 132 6.47 22.69 11.77
CA ARG A 132 5.24 22.32 11.07
C ARG A 132 4.01 22.43 11.96
N ILE A 133 3.01 23.18 11.52
CA ILE A 133 1.69 23.31 12.18
C ILE A 133 0.74 22.15 11.83
N LYS A 134 1.08 21.36 10.82
CA LYS A 134 0.42 20.13 10.38
C LYS A 134 1.47 19.07 10.08
N ALA A 135 1.22 17.85 10.53
CA ALA A 135 2.05 16.70 10.23
C ALA A 135 1.13 15.54 9.85
N GLU A 136 1.36 14.97 8.69
CA GLU A 136 0.52 13.93 8.11
C GLU A 136 1.45 12.83 7.63
N ASP A 137 1.24 11.64 8.18
CA ASP A 137 1.85 10.42 7.66
C ASP A 137 1.25 10.10 6.29
N ALA A 138 2.02 9.42 5.46
CA ALA A 138 1.61 9.14 4.09
C ALA A 138 1.95 7.71 3.68
N LEU A 139 1.01 7.04 3.03
CA LEU A 139 1.26 5.78 2.35
C LEU A 139 2.11 6.07 1.10
N VAL A 140 3.32 5.53 1.05
CA VAL A 140 4.26 5.78 -0.05
C VAL A 140 4.06 4.78 -1.17
N GLY A 141 3.91 3.49 -0.82
CA GLY A 141 3.83 2.46 -1.83
C GLY A 141 3.93 1.05 -1.30
N VAL A 142 4.04 0.11 -2.23
CA VAL A 142 4.12 -1.31 -1.94
C VAL A 142 5.03 -2.00 -2.95
N TRP A 143 5.73 -2.99 -2.45
CA TRP A 143 6.55 -3.91 -3.22
C TRP A 143 6.07 -5.33 -2.95
N VAL A 144 5.91 -6.13 -4.00
CA VAL A 144 5.43 -7.51 -3.94
C VAL A 144 6.31 -8.37 -4.82
N ARG A 145 6.73 -9.53 -4.32
CA ARG A 145 7.54 -10.49 -5.06
C ARG A 145 7.01 -11.90 -4.84
N VAL A 146 6.89 -12.65 -5.92
CA VAL A 146 6.38 -14.02 -5.93
C VAL A 146 7.53 -14.97 -6.23
N TYR A 147 7.72 -15.93 -5.34
CA TYR A 147 8.74 -16.95 -5.42
C TYR A 147 8.12 -18.32 -5.67
N GLN A 148 8.82 -19.16 -6.45
CA GLN A 148 8.54 -20.58 -6.59
C GLN A 148 9.85 -21.34 -6.39
N GLY A 149 9.92 -22.20 -5.36
CA GLY A 149 11.16 -22.93 -5.05
C GLY A 149 12.38 -22.02 -4.84
N GLY A 150 12.18 -20.83 -4.29
CA GLY A 150 13.23 -19.82 -4.07
C GLY A 150 13.58 -18.96 -5.30
N GLN A 151 13.02 -19.23 -6.48
CA GLN A 151 13.21 -18.41 -7.68
C GLN A 151 12.12 -17.36 -7.82
N ILE A 152 12.47 -16.15 -8.24
CA ILE A 152 11.52 -15.07 -8.49
C ILE A 152 10.82 -15.35 -9.82
N ILE A 153 9.49 -15.46 -9.79
CA ILE A 153 8.65 -15.67 -10.99
C ILE A 153 7.75 -14.47 -11.32
N GLY A 154 7.72 -13.48 -10.42
CA GLY A 154 7.03 -12.22 -10.63
C GLY A 154 7.39 -11.19 -9.57
N GLU A 155 7.39 -9.92 -9.96
CA GLU A 155 7.68 -8.79 -9.09
C GLU A 155 6.84 -7.59 -9.51
N TYR A 156 6.36 -6.85 -8.51
CA TYR A 156 5.58 -5.64 -8.69
C TYR A 156 6.03 -4.59 -7.67
N ALA A 157 6.15 -3.35 -8.13
CA ALA A 157 6.47 -2.21 -7.28
C ALA A 157 5.66 -0.99 -7.71
N ASN A 158 5.05 -0.31 -6.74
CA ASN A 158 4.45 0.99 -6.96
C ASN A 158 4.71 1.91 -5.76
N PRO A 159 5.47 3.02 -5.92
CA PRO A 159 6.12 3.44 -7.16
C PRO A 159 7.23 2.49 -7.62
N SER A 160 7.52 2.48 -8.92
CA SER A 160 8.55 1.62 -9.52
C SER A 160 9.96 1.90 -8.98
N THR A 161 10.19 3.04 -8.33
CA THR A 161 11.47 3.36 -7.65
C THR A 161 11.74 2.48 -6.42
N LEU A 162 10.74 1.71 -5.96
CA LEU A 162 10.87 0.80 -4.82
C LEU A 162 11.51 -0.54 -5.17
N THR A 163 11.64 -0.92 -6.45
CA THR A 163 12.45 -2.08 -6.83
C THR A 163 13.93 -1.77 -6.60
N ARG A 164 14.43 -2.07 -5.39
CA ARG A 164 15.87 -2.09 -5.10
C ARG A 164 16.28 -3.52 -4.76
N GLU A 165 17.46 -3.92 -5.24
CA GLU A 165 18.07 -5.22 -4.89
C GLU A 165 18.34 -5.36 -3.38
N GLN A 166 18.30 -4.26 -2.63
CA GLN A 166 18.67 -4.20 -1.21
C GLN A 166 17.57 -4.59 -0.22
N TRP A 167 16.34 -4.87 -0.68
CA TRP A 167 15.22 -5.26 0.21
C TRP A 167 15.20 -6.77 0.54
N GLN A 168 16.37 -7.42 0.53
CA GLN A 168 16.54 -8.87 0.78
C GLN A 168 16.23 -9.28 2.21
#